data_AF-A0A965ACS5-F1
#
_entry.id   AF-A0A965ACS5-F1
#
_cell.length_a   1.000
_cell.length_b   1.000
_cell.length_c   1.000
_cell.angle_alpha   90.00
_cell.angle_beta   90.00
_cell.angle_gamma   90.00
#
_symmetry.space_group_name_H-M   'P 1'
#
loop_
_entity.id
_entity.type
_entity.pdbx_description
1 polymer ?
#
loop_
_entity_poly.entity_id
_entity_poly.type
_entity_poly.pdbx_seq_one_letter_code
_entity_poly.pdbx_strand_id
1 'polypeptide(L)'
;MILTENLNYKAATLRKLFPKYFPTDALAQEYASKPNKQEAIANRIYASRMGNGPEESGDGYKYRGRGLIQLTGRDNYAWFAASLEISPEEATEYLGTFEGAAQSACWFWETNKLNQWADKGDIVTLTKRINGGTIGLDDRIKHYEHALHVLGGH
;
A
#
# COMPACT_ATOMS: atom_id res chain seq x y z
N MET A 1 1.91 14.42 -5.39
CA MET A 1 2.23 13.13 -4.75
C MET A 1 0.96 12.60 -4.11
N ILE A 2 0.61 11.33 -4.37
CA ILE A 2 -0.61 10.72 -3.81
C ILE A 2 -0.21 10.00 -2.52
N LEU A 3 -0.65 10.52 -1.37
CA LEU A 3 -0.33 9.97 -0.05
C LEU A 3 -1.35 8.94 0.45
N THR A 4 -2.46 8.75 -0.27
CA THR A 4 -3.51 7.79 0.08
C THR A 4 -4.09 7.24 -1.21
N GLU A 5 -4.29 5.93 -1.29
CA GLU A 5 -4.92 5.33 -2.46
C GLU A 5 -6.33 5.88 -2.71
N ASN A 6 -6.68 6.05 -4.00
CA ASN A 6 -8.03 6.44 -4.42
C ASN A 6 -8.73 5.22 -5.02
N LEU A 7 -9.76 4.74 -4.33
CA LEU A 7 -10.50 3.52 -4.71
C LEU A 7 -11.79 3.84 -5.47
N ASN A 8 -11.87 5.00 -6.12
CA ASN A 8 -13.02 5.43 -6.91
C ASN A 8 -13.06 4.76 -8.29
N TYR A 9 -13.24 3.44 -8.32
CA TYR A 9 -13.24 2.66 -9.56
C TYR A 9 -14.65 2.49 -10.16
N LYS A 10 -14.70 2.42 -11.50
CA LYS A 10 -15.88 1.96 -12.24
C LYS A 10 -15.92 0.43 -12.23
N ALA A 11 -17.10 -0.16 -12.43
CA ALA A 11 -17.29 -1.61 -12.43
C ALA A 11 -16.32 -2.35 -13.37
N ALA A 12 -16.16 -1.88 -14.61
CA ALA A 12 -15.21 -2.46 -15.56
C ALA A 12 -13.76 -2.45 -15.05
N THR A 13 -13.36 -1.39 -14.33
CA THR A 13 -12.03 -1.30 -13.73
C THR A 13 -11.87 -2.26 -12.55
N LEU A 14 -12.91 -2.42 -11.72
CA LEU A 14 -12.92 -3.41 -10.64
C LEU A 14 -12.75 -4.83 -11.18
N ARG A 15 -13.45 -5.18 -12.27
CA ARG A 15 -13.30 -6.47 -12.97
C ARG A 15 -11.88 -6.70 -13.48
N LYS A 16 -11.23 -5.64 -13.98
CA LYS A 16 -9.87 -5.72 -14.53
C LYS A 16 -8.79 -5.82 -13.44
N LEU A 17 -8.85 -4.97 -12.42
CA LEU A 17 -7.79 -4.86 -11.41
C LEU A 17 -7.95 -5.85 -10.26
N PHE A 18 -9.19 -6.18 -9.91
CA PHE A 18 -9.52 -6.98 -8.74
C PHE A 18 -10.43 -8.17 -9.09
N PRO A 19 -10.12 -8.96 -10.15
CA PRO A 19 -11.01 -10.02 -10.62
C PRO A 19 -11.30 -11.09 -9.56
N LYS A 20 -10.34 -11.32 -8.64
CA LYS A 20 -10.51 -12.20 -7.47
C LYS A 20 -11.62 -11.73 -6.53
N TYR A 21 -11.73 -10.42 -6.32
CA TYR A 21 -12.66 -9.82 -5.37
C TYR A 21 -13.99 -9.46 -6.02
N PHE A 22 -13.97 -9.14 -7.31
CA PHE A 22 -15.13 -8.81 -8.12
C PHE A 22 -15.22 -9.80 -9.29
N PRO A 23 -15.67 -11.06 -9.06
CA PRO A 23 -15.72 -12.08 -10.10
C PRO A 23 -16.83 -11.89 -11.13
N THR A 24 -17.87 -11.10 -10.81
CA THR A 24 -19.04 -10.90 -11.67
C THR A 24 -19.30 -9.42 -11.92
N ASP A 25 -19.87 -9.10 -13.08
CA ASP A 25 -20.21 -7.73 -13.46
C ASP A 25 -21.30 -7.15 -12.57
N ALA A 26 -22.26 -7.97 -12.14
CA ALA A 26 -23.31 -7.56 -11.21
C ALA A 26 -22.73 -7.07 -9.87
N LEU A 27 -21.78 -7.82 -9.29
CA LEU A 27 -21.14 -7.45 -8.04
C LEU A 27 -20.26 -6.20 -8.20
N ALA A 28 -19.50 -6.12 -9.30
CA ALA A 28 -18.70 -4.94 -9.60
C ALA A 28 -19.57 -3.69 -9.76
N GLN A 29 -20.74 -3.82 -10.42
CA GLN A 29 -21.69 -2.73 -10.62
C GLN A 29 -22.35 -2.31 -9.30
N GLU A 30 -22.72 -3.28 -8.45
CA GLU A 30 -23.26 -3.02 -7.13
C GLU A 30 -22.32 -2.10 -6.34
N TYR A 31 -21.04 -2.49 -6.19
CA TYR A 31 -20.07 -1.70 -5.43
C TYR A 31 -19.76 -0.35 -6.08
N ALA A 32 -19.63 -0.31 -7.41
CA ALA A 32 -19.34 0.93 -8.14
C ALA A 32 -20.49 1.96 -8.06
N SER A 33 -21.71 1.51 -7.74
CA SER A 33 -22.89 2.36 -7.56
C SER A 33 -23.12 2.87 -6.12
N LYS A 34 -22.41 2.33 -5.12
CA LYS A 34 -22.61 2.72 -3.72
C LYS A 34 -22.21 4.19 -3.49
N PRO A 35 -22.94 4.95 -2.67
CA PRO A 35 -22.59 6.34 -2.34
C PRO A 35 -21.23 6.43 -1.63
N ASN A 36 -20.88 5.45 -0.80
CA ASN A 36 -19.59 5.29 -0.14
C ASN A 36 -18.66 4.28 -0.84
N LYS A 37 -18.75 4.17 -2.18
CA LYS A 37 -18.04 3.12 -2.93
C LYS A 37 -16.55 2.95 -2.62
N GLN A 38 -15.81 4.03 -2.34
CA GLN A 38 -14.38 3.93 -2.04
C GLN A 38 -14.13 3.09 -0.78
N GLU A 39 -14.92 3.35 0.26
CA GLU A 39 -14.88 2.59 1.51
C GLU A 39 -15.32 1.14 1.29
N ALA A 40 -16.45 0.94 0.60
CA ALA A 40 -16.94 -0.41 0.33
C ALA A 40 -15.93 -1.24 -0.49
N ILE A 41 -15.31 -0.63 -1.51
CA ILE A 41 -14.29 -1.28 -2.33
C ILE A 41 -13.04 -1.62 -1.48
N ALA A 42 -12.59 -0.71 -0.62
CA ALA A 42 -11.44 -0.94 0.27
C ALA A 42 -11.71 -2.09 1.24
N ASN A 43 -12.85 -2.02 1.93
CA ASN A 43 -13.30 -3.02 2.89
C ASN A 43 -13.33 -4.40 2.25
N ARG A 44 -13.80 -4.51 1.00
CA ARG A 44 -13.83 -5.77 0.27
C ARG A 44 -12.45 -6.30 -0.12
N ILE A 45 -11.60 -5.46 -0.71
CA ILE A 45 -10.29 -5.89 -1.26
C ILE A 45 -9.32 -6.26 -0.14
N TYR A 46 -9.43 -5.59 1.01
CA TYR A 46 -8.53 -5.76 2.15
C TYR A 46 -9.13 -6.52 3.33
N ALA A 47 -10.36 -7.05 3.22
CA ALA A 47 -10.97 -7.91 4.24
C ALA A 47 -10.08 -9.12 4.56
N SER A 48 -9.99 -9.46 5.85
CA SER A 48 -9.31 -10.65 6.37
C SER A 48 -7.85 -10.80 5.93
N ARG A 49 -7.15 -9.67 5.76
CA ARG A 49 -5.75 -9.59 5.32
C ARG A 49 -4.97 -8.63 6.21
N MET A 50 -3.71 -8.95 6.49
CA MET A 50 -2.80 -8.03 7.19
C MET A 50 -3.38 -7.53 8.53
N GLY A 51 -4.05 -8.43 9.27
CA GLY A 51 -4.72 -8.13 10.53
C GLY A 51 -6.11 -7.51 10.41
N ASN A 52 -6.56 -7.15 9.22
CA ASN A 52 -7.91 -6.61 9.04
C ASN A 52 -8.97 -7.67 9.36
N GLY A 53 -10.05 -7.23 10.00
CA GLY A 53 -11.27 -8.01 10.19
C GLY A 53 -12.00 -8.30 8.86
N PRO A 54 -13.20 -8.90 8.95
CA PRO A 54 -14.05 -9.15 7.79
C PRO A 54 -14.51 -7.82 7.16
N GLU A 55 -15.11 -7.88 5.96
CA GLU A 55 -15.48 -6.69 5.19
C GLU A 55 -16.32 -5.68 5.99
N GLU A 56 -17.18 -6.18 6.87
CA GLU A 56 -18.11 -5.40 7.70
C GLU A 56 -17.39 -4.63 8.83
N SER A 57 -16.13 -4.95 9.13
CA SER A 57 -15.39 -4.28 10.21
C SER A 57 -14.99 -2.84 9.87
N GLY A 58 -14.97 -2.48 8.59
CA GLY A 58 -14.47 -1.18 8.12
C GLY A 58 -12.93 -1.07 8.08
N ASP A 59 -12.21 -2.14 8.43
CA ASP A 59 -10.76 -2.11 8.55
C ASP A 59 -10.06 -1.88 7.22
N GLY A 60 -10.61 -2.42 6.14
CA GLY A 60 -10.00 -2.28 4.82
C GLY A 60 -9.91 -0.82 4.39
N TYR A 61 -10.90 0.01 4.70
CA TYR A 61 -10.85 1.44 4.48
C TYR A 61 -10.06 2.17 5.56
N LYS A 62 -10.24 1.83 6.85
CA LYS A 62 -9.52 2.48 7.95
C LYS A 62 -8.01 2.39 7.76
N TYR A 63 -7.51 1.19 7.45
CA TYR A 63 -6.09 0.85 7.27
C TYR A 63 -5.68 0.67 5.80
N ARG A 64 -6.35 1.37 4.88
CA ARG A 64 -5.99 1.42 3.45
C ARG A 64 -4.57 1.98 3.22
N GLY A 65 -4.03 1.78 2.03
CA GLY A 65 -2.70 2.25 1.63
C GLY A 65 -2.49 3.76 1.84
N ARG A 66 -1.49 4.09 2.65
CA ARG A 66 -1.03 5.48 2.89
C ARG A 66 0.49 5.60 2.83
N GLY A 67 0.97 6.83 2.64
CA GLY A 67 2.38 7.16 2.60
C GLY A 67 3.10 6.75 1.31
N LEU A 68 4.42 6.95 1.29
CA LEU A 68 5.25 6.77 0.08
C LEU A 68 5.33 5.33 -0.40
N ILE A 69 5.34 4.37 0.53
CA ILE A 69 5.42 2.94 0.23
C ILE A 69 4.04 2.24 0.27
N GLN A 70 2.95 3.00 0.43
CA GLN A 70 1.59 2.48 0.56
C GLN A 70 1.45 1.46 1.70
N LEU A 71 1.81 1.87 2.92
CA LEU A 71 1.62 1.04 4.11
C LEU A 71 0.13 0.72 4.26
N THR A 72 -0.19 -0.58 4.37
CA THR A 72 -1.57 -1.09 4.28
C THR A 72 -1.80 -2.19 5.32
N GLY A 73 -2.98 -2.22 5.94
CA GLY A 73 -3.43 -3.26 6.87
C GLY A 73 -3.20 -2.94 8.34
N ARG A 74 -4.13 -3.40 9.19
CA ARG A 74 -4.14 -3.16 10.63
C ARG A 74 -2.83 -3.53 11.31
N ASP A 75 -2.25 -4.70 11.00
CA ASP A 75 -1.01 -5.17 11.64
C ASP A 75 0.16 -4.23 11.36
N ASN A 76 0.30 -3.80 10.10
CA ASN A 76 1.36 -2.89 9.68
C ASN A 76 1.22 -1.51 10.34
N TYR A 77 -0.01 -1.01 10.44
CA TYR A 77 -0.29 0.24 11.16
C TYR A 77 0.02 0.10 12.65
N ALA A 78 -0.35 -1.03 13.27
CA ALA A 78 -0.08 -1.29 14.68
C ALA A 78 1.43 -1.38 14.97
N TRP A 79 2.21 -2.05 14.12
CA TRP A 79 3.66 -2.13 14.29
C TRP A 79 4.36 -0.78 14.06
N PHE A 80 3.90 -0.01 13.07
CA PHE A 80 4.42 1.34 12.87
C PHE A 80 4.06 2.26 14.05
N ALA A 81 2.82 2.23 14.52
CA ALA A 81 2.38 2.97 15.69
C ALA A 81 3.21 2.63 16.94
N ALA A 82 3.43 1.34 17.19
CA ALA A 82 4.26 0.87 18.29
C ALA A 82 5.71 1.35 18.19
N SER A 83 6.27 1.45 16.97
CA SER A 83 7.63 1.98 16.77
C SER A 83 7.78 3.46 17.12
N LEU A 84 6.67 4.19 17.15
CA LEU A 84 6.59 5.60 17.52
C LEU A 84 6.00 5.81 18.92
N GLU A 85 5.64 4.73 19.61
CA GLU A 85 4.95 4.76 20.90
C GLU A 85 3.62 5.56 20.87
N ILE A 86 2.91 5.53 19.74
CA ILE A 86 1.60 6.18 19.53
C ILE A 86 0.47 5.15 19.32
N SER A 87 -0.78 5.60 19.36
CA SER A 87 -1.93 4.75 19.02
C SER A 87 -2.04 4.46 17.51
N PRO A 88 -2.67 3.33 17.11
CA PRO A 88 -2.98 3.07 15.71
C PRO A 88 -3.85 4.15 15.04
N GLU A 89 -4.72 4.81 15.81
CA GLU A 89 -5.53 5.95 15.37
C GLU A 89 -4.65 7.15 15.02
N GLU A 90 -3.74 7.55 15.92
CA GLU A 90 -2.77 8.63 15.66
C GLU A 90 -1.86 8.29 14.47
N ALA A 91 -1.39 7.05 14.37
CA ALA A 91 -0.61 6.59 13.22
C ALA A 91 -1.39 6.71 11.91
N THR A 92 -2.72 6.49 11.93
CA THR A 92 -3.58 6.60 10.75
C THR A 92 -3.64 8.02 10.22
N GLU A 93 -3.73 9.00 11.12
CA GLU A 93 -3.70 10.43 10.76
C GLU A 93 -2.29 10.86 10.33
N TYR A 94 -1.28 10.43 11.07
CA TYR A 94 0.12 10.76 10.82
C TYR A 94 0.61 10.28 9.45
N LEU A 95 0.22 9.07 9.03
CA LEU A 95 0.51 8.55 7.69
C LEU A 95 -0.07 9.39 6.54
N GLY A 96 -1.02 10.28 6.83
CA GLY A 96 -1.56 11.25 5.89
C GLY A 96 -0.69 12.50 5.70
N THR A 97 0.31 12.74 6.56
CA THR A 97 1.24 13.86 6.46
C THR A 97 2.46 13.50 5.62
N PHE A 98 3.24 14.50 5.21
CA PHE A 98 4.49 14.26 4.48
C PHE A 98 5.52 13.56 5.37
N GLU A 99 5.64 14.02 6.61
CA GLU A 99 6.56 13.51 7.62
C GLU A 99 6.25 12.05 7.95
N GLY A 100 4.98 11.73 8.23
CA GLY A 100 4.58 10.35 8.52
C GLY A 100 4.69 9.44 7.29
N ALA A 101 4.45 9.96 6.08
CA ALA A 101 4.66 9.22 4.84
C ALA A 101 6.14 8.86 4.59
N ALA A 102 7.06 9.78 4.89
CA ALA A 102 8.50 9.54 4.77
C ALA A 102 9.01 8.62 5.88
N GLN A 103 8.63 8.90 7.14
CA GLN A 103 9.07 8.11 8.29
C GLN A 103 8.58 6.66 8.23
N SER A 104 7.34 6.43 7.79
CA SER A 104 6.83 5.07 7.58
C SER A 104 7.56 4.30 6.48
N ALA A 105 8.00 4.99 5.42
CA ALA A 105 8.81 4.36 4.38
C ALA A 105 10.20 3.97 4.90
N CYS A 106 10.87 4.84 5.65
CA CYS A 106 12.14 4.53 6.32
C CYS A 106 11.99 3.38 7.31
N TRP A 107 10.96 3.43 8.16
CA TRP A 107 10.65 2.37 9.13
C TRP A 107 10.42 1.02 8.44
N PHE A 108 9.62 0.99 7.36
CA PHE A 108 9.36 -0.24 6.62
C PHE A 108 10.66 -0.79 6.03
N TRP A 109 11.49 0.09 5.47
CA TRP A 109 12.76 -0.26 4.86
C TRP A 109 13.74 -0.90 5.87
N GLU A 110 13.89 -0.27 7.04
CA GLU A 110 14.75 -0.76 8.11
C GLU A 110 14.22 -2.06 8.73
N THR A 111 12.94 -2.10 9.08
CA THR A 111 12.30 -3.28 9.69
C THR A 111 12.40 -4.51 8.80
N ASN A 112 12.27 -4.34 7.48
CA ASN A 112 12.42 -5.42 6.51
C ASN A 112 13.88 -5.66 6.07
N LYS A 113 14.85 -4.94 6.65
CA LYS A 113 16.30 -5.08 6.40
C LYS A 113 16.64 -4.97 4.91
N LEU A 114 16.05 -4.01 4.23
CA LEU A 114 16.08 -3.93 2.77
C LEU A 114 17.45 -3.54 2.18
N ASN A 115 18.33 -2.90 2.97
CA ASN A 115 19.68 -2.50 2.55
C ASN A 115 20.48 -3.65 1.92
N GLN A 116 20.36 -4.88 2.44
CA GLN A 116 21.14 -6.03 1.96
C GLN A 116 20.97 -6.34 0.47
N TRP A 117 19.83 -5.95 -0.13
CA TRP A 117 19.56 -6.10 -1.56
C TRP A 117 19.89 -4.82 -2.32
N ALA A 118 19.59 -3.66 -1.73
CA ALA A 118 19.92 -2.36 -2.31
C ALA A 118 21.43 -2.18 -2.51
N ASP A 119 22.24 -2.56 -1.52
CA ASP A 119 23.71 -2.49 -1.55
C ASP A 119 24.33 -3.40 -2.63
N LYS A 120 23.58 -4.42 -3.07
CA LYS A 120 23.98 -5.33 -4.15
C LYS A 120 23.40 -4.95 -5.52
N GLY A 121 22.60 -3.89 -5.59
CA GLY A 121 21.83 -3.54 -6.78
C GLY A 121 20.78 -4.58 -7.18
N ASP A 122 20.36 -5.47 -6.25
CA ASP A 122 19.36 -6.51 -6.52
C ASP A 122 17.93 -5.94 -6.45
N ILE A 123 17.61 -5.10 -7.44
CA ILE A 123 16.31 -4.42 -7.55
C ILE A 123 15.16 -5.40 -7.77
N VAL A 124 15.42 -6.56 -8.36
CA VAL A 124 14.41 -7.60 -8.57
C VAL A 124 13.95 -8.17 -7.24
N THR A 125 14.89 -8.60 -6.38
CA THR A 125 14.54 -9.11 -5.05
C THR A 125 13.96 -8.02 -4.18
N LEU A 126 14.51 -6.80 -4.23
CA LEU A 126 13.98 -5.66 -3.49
C LEU A 126 12.51 -5.37 -3.87
N THR A 127 12.18 -5.38 -5.16
CA THR A 127 10.81 -5.20 -5.65
C THR A 127 9.87 -6.29 -5.15
N LYS A 128 10.32 -7.55 -5.16
CA LYS A 128 9.55 -8.68 -4.61
C LYS A 128 9.33 -8.55 -3.11
N ARG A 129 10.31 -8.06 -2.35
CA ARG A 129 10.17 -7.85 -0.90
C ARG A 129 9.21 -6.73 -0.56
N ILE A 130 9.18 -5.66 -1.35
CA ILE A 130 8.27 -4.52 -1.14
C ILE A 130 6.84 -4.84 -1.61
N ASN A 131 6.66 -5.43 -2.80
CA ASN A 131 5.34 -5.59 -3.42
C ASN A 131 4.78 -7.02 -3.40
N GLY A 132 5.53 -8.01 -2.92
CA GLY A 132 5.18 -9.43 -3.04
C GLY A 132 5.28 -9.99 -4.46
N GLY A 133 5.88 -9.25 -5.40
CA GLY A 133 6.02 -9.64 -6.81
C GLY A 133 6.85 -8.63 -7.60
N THR A 134 6.83 -8.73 -8.93
CA THR A 134 7.62 -7.85 -9.84
C THR A 134 6.77 -6.78 -10.53
N ILE A 135 5.59 -6.47 -9.99
CA ILE A 135 4.71 -5.44 -10.54
C ILE A 135 5.44 -4.08 -10.46
N GLY A 136 5.57 -3.42 -11.61
CA GLY A 136 6.27 -2.14 -11.75
C GLY A 136 7.79 -2.22 -11.72
N LEU A 137 8.38 -3.40 -11.94
CA LEU A 137 9.84 -3.57 -11.89
C LEU A 137 10.61 -2.66 -12.86
N ASP A 138 10.18 -2.56 -14.12
CA ASP A 138 10.89 -1.74 -15.13
C ASP A 138 10.92 -0.26 -14.74
N ASP A 139 9.82 0.26 -14.19
CA ASP A 139 9.75 1.63 -13.69
C ASP A 139 10.66 1.84 -12.47
N ARG A 140 10.77 0.85 -11.59
CA ARG A 140 11.69 0.88 -10.43
C ARG A 140 13.15 0.86 -10.87
N ILE A 141 13.51 0.04 -11.86
CA ILE A 141 14.86 -0.01 -12.42
C ILE A 141 15.21 1.36 -13.01
N LYS A 142 14.33 1.93 -13.84
CA LYS A 142 14.54 3.26 -14.43
C LYS A 142 14.77 4.34 -13.36
N HIS A 143 13.95 4.37 -12.31
CA HIS A 143 14.12 5.34 -11.22
C HIS A 143 15.40 5.10 -10.41
N TYR A 144 15.77 3.84 -10.19
CA TYR A 144 17.01 3.49 -9.50
C TYR A 144 18.25 3.93 -10.28
N GLU A 145 18.32 3.62 -11.58
CA GLU A 145 19.41 4.03 -12.46
C GLU A 145 19.53 5.56 -12.54
N HIS A 146 18.40 6.27 -12.63
CA HIS A 146 18.39 7.72 -12.61
C HIS A 146 18.91 8.27 -11.27
N ALA A 147 18.51 7.67 -10.14
CA ALA A 147 19.00 8.08 -8.82
C ALA A 147 20.51 7.84 -8.68
N LEU A 148 21.04 6.69 -9.14
CA LEU A 148 22.47 6.42 -9.17
C LEU A 148 23.22 7.47 -10.00
N HIS A 149 22.72 7.79 -11.19
CA HIS A 149 23.30 8.80 -12.07
C HIS A 149 23.38 10.18 -11.39
N VAL A 150 22.30 10.63 -10.76
CA VAL A 150 22.22 11.95 -10.11
C VAL A 150 23.09 12.02 -8.85
N LEU A 151 23.15 10.93 -8.06
CA LEU A 151 23.86 10.89 -6.79
C LEU A 151 25.34 10.48 -6.90
N GLY A 152 25.80 10.14 -8.12
CA GLY A 152 27.18 9.70 -8.36
C GLY A 152 27.47 8.28 -7.86
N GLY A 153 26.44 7.44 -7.70
CA GLY A 153 26.61 6.03 -7.39
C GLY A 153 27.05 5.27 -8.65
N HIS A 154 28.19 4.58 -8.57
CA HIS A 154 28.68 3.67 -9.60
C HIS A 154 28.62 2.22 -9.11
#